data_AF-A0A9E7GN16-F1
#
_entry.id   AF-A0A9E7GN16-F1
#
_cell.length_a   1.000
_cell.length_b   1.000
_cell.length_c   1.000
_cell.angle_alpha   90.00
_cell.angle_beta   90.00
_cell.angle_gamma   90.00
#
_symmetry.space_group_name_H-M   'P 1'
#
loop_
_entity.id
_entity.type
_entity.pdbx_description
1 polymer ?
#
loop_
_entity_poly.entity_id
_entity_poly.type
_entity_poly.pdbx_seq_one_letter_code
_entity_poly.pdbx_strand_id
1 'polypeptide(L)'
;MASSLLSLTPKLCIAPRTISNPRRLFTSHAAALPSPPSLGVGRGCLALGRSRSMVARSSAVAVANARDSRPIVVIDNYDSFTYNLCQYLGELGVHFEVYRNDELTVEDIKRHVNPFYLIFHCSNRLINPRGILISPGPGAPQDSGISLQAVLELGPSMPLFGVCMGLQCIGEAFGGKIVRAPSGVMHGKSSLVYYDETLEDSLFYGLPNPFTACRYHSLVIENDSFPSDALEIMAWTEDGLVMAARHKKHKHIQGVQFHPESIMTPEGKTMVPWSDGYEAGPRPMAYQHMWNHSTFHFPDKCIMIVLIP
;
A
#
# COMPACT_ATOMS: atom_id res chain seq x y z
N MET A 1 -2.11 67.34 29.48
CA MET A 1 -2.61 66.39 30.50
C MET A 1 -1.88 65.06 30.20
N ALA A 2 -0.74 64.73 30.80
CA ALA A 2 -0.53 64.24 32.19
C ALA A 2 -1.63 63.23 32.57
N SER A 3 -1.39 61.97 32.99
CA SER A 3 -0.20 61.35 33.56
C SER A 3 -0.36 59.80 33.65
N SER A 4 0.79 59.10 33.62
CA SER A 4 1.21 57.88 34.36
C SER A 4 0.37 56.57 34.32
N LEU A 5 0.90 55.42 33.87
CA LEU A 5 1.97 54.54 34.44
C LEU A 5 1.62 53.88 35.78
N LEU A 6 1.68 52.54 35.80
CA LEU A 6 2.11 51.60 36.88
C LEU A 6 1.49 50.21 36.57
N SER A 7 2.15 49.27 35.89
CA SER A 7 3.21 48.37 36.40
C SER A 7 2.89 47.77 37.77
N LEU A 8 2.81 46.43 37.86
CA LEU A 8 3.47 45.59 38.88
C LEU A 8 3.05 44.11 38.75
N THR A 9 3.91 43.29 38.14
CA THR A 9 4.18 41.92 38.65
C THR A 9 5.06 42.04 39.90
N PRO A 10 5.03 41.07 40.84
CA PRO A 10 6.17 40.15 40.87
C PRO A 10 5.94 38.74 41.47
N LYS A 11 6.79 37.79 41.01
CA LYS A 11 7.59 36.77 41.74
C LYS A 11 6.89 35.76 42.68
N LEU A 12 6.97 34.46 42.40
CA LEU A 12 8.08 33.49 42.66
C LEU A 12 7.87 32.77 43.99
N CYS A 13 7.86 31.42 44.01
CA CYS A 13 8.74 30.58 44.87
C CYS A 13 8.33 29.09 45.02
N ILE A 14 9.37 28.24 44.91
CA ILE A 14 9.62 26.96 45.61
C ILE A 14 9.21 25.62 44.94
N ALA A 15 10.25 24.84 44.60
CA ALA A 15 10.30 23.41 44.22
C ALA A 15 10.34 22.49 45.47
N PRO A 16 10.82 21.23 45.39
CA PRO A 16 10.38 20.04 44.67
C PRO A 16 9.85 18.94 45.64
N ARG A 17 9.22 17.87 45.15
CA ARG A 17 9.07 16.63 45.94
C ARG A 17 9.55 15.40 45.16
N THR A 18 10.53 14.77 45.79
CA THR A 18 11.18 13.48 45.56
C THR A 18 10.22 12.32 45.40
N ILE A 19 10.45 11.46 44.40
CA ILE A 19 9.99 10.06 44.42
C ILE A 19 11.21 9.17 44.21
N SER A 20 11.60 8.52 45.31
CA SER A 20 12.58 7.45 45.37
C SER A 20 11.97 6.14 44.90
N ASN A 21 12.67 5.47 43.99
CA ASN A 21 12.50 4.08 43.59
C ASN A 21 12.78 3.14 44.79
N PRO A 22 12.28 1.88 44.80
CA PRO A 22 13.26 0.83 44.56
C PRO A 22 12.78 -0.35 43.70
N ARG A 23 13.74 -0.75 42.86
CA ARG A 23 13.85 -1.99 42.10
C ARG A 23 13.53 -3.23 42.93
N ARG A 24 12.77 -4.17 42.36
CA ARG A 24 12.85 -5.59 42.73
C ARG A 24 13.57 -6.36 41.64
N LEU A 25 14.71 -6.92 42.05
CA LEU A 25 15.48 -7.95 41.36
C LEU A 25 14.65 -9.23 41.33
N PHE A 26 14.55 -9.86 40.15
CA PHE A 26 14.24 -11.29 40.05
C PHE A 26 15.46 -11.99 39.48
N THR A 27 16.01 -12.89 40.28
CA THR A 27 17.18 -13.71 40.01
C THR A 27 16.78 -14.92 39.17
N SER A 28 17.54 -15.15 38.11
CA SER A 28 17.52 -16.34 37.26
C SER A 28 18.07 -17.55 38.02
N HIS A 29 17.34 -18.68 38.03
CA HIS A 29 17.91 -19.99 38.31
C HIS A 29 17.94 -20.81 37.02
N ALA A 30 19.15 -21.06 36.52
CA ALA A 30 19.44 -22.00 35.46
C ALA A 30 19.54 -23.41 36.07
N ALA A 31 18.77 -24.35 35.52
CA ALA A 31 18.88 -25.77 35.85
C ALA A 31 19.62 -26.49 34.72
N ALA A 32 20.76 -27.09 35.05
CA ALA A 32 21.60 -27.89 34.17
C ALA A 32 20.98 -29.28 33.94
N LEU A 33 20.99 -29.74 32.68
CA LEU A 33 20.66 -31.11 32.28
C LEU A 33 21.94 -31.95 32.16
N PRO A 34 21.95 -33.22 32.59
CA PRO A 34 23.09 -34.11 32.40
C PRO A 34 23.05 -34.83 31.05
N SER A 35 24.23 -35.00 30.45
CA SER A 35 24.50 -35.83 29.28
C SER A 35 24.73 -37.30 29.63
N PRO A 36 24.37 -38.25 28.74
CA PRO A 36 24.93 -39.60 28.75
C PRO A 36 25.74 -39.93 27.47
N PRO A 37 26.50 -41.04 27.45
CA PRO A 37 27.82 -41.11 26.84
C PRO A 37 27.87 -41.67 25.42
N SER A 38 29.02 -41.44 24.80
CA SER A 38 29.55 -42.10 23.61
C SER A 38 29.94 -43.57 23.88
N LEU A 39 29.72 -44.45 22.89
CA LEU A 39 30.61 -45.53 22.43
C LEU A 39 29.83 -46.57 21.60
N GLY A 40 30.42 -47.02 20.48
CA GLY A 40 29.95 -48.22 19.77
C GLY A 40 30.25 -48.26 18.28
N VAL A 41 31.52 -48.45 17.92
CA VAL A 41 31.92 -48.85 16.56
C VAL A 41 31.59 -50.33 16.36
N GLY A 42 30.85 -50.66 15.31
CA GLY A 42 30.61 -52.05 14.88
C GLY A 42 30.43 -52.12 13.36
N ARG A 43 31.44 -52.64 12.66
CA ARG A 43 31.39 -53.01 11.24
C ARG A 43 30.57 -54.30 11.08
N GLY A 44 29.71 -54.37 10.07
CA GLY A 44 29.03 -55.60 9.65
C GLY A 44 28.33 -55.41 8.30
N CYS A 45 28.63 -56.29 7.35
CA CYS A 45 28.39 -56.17 5.92
C CYS A 45 27.03 -56.74 5.45
N LEU A 46 26.51 -56.17 4.35
CA LEU A 46 25.67 -56.78 3.30
C LEU A 46 24.37 -57.52 3.64
N ALA A 47 23.23 -56.97 3.16
CA ALA A 47 22.22 -57.73 2.40
C ALA A 47 21.21 -56.82 1.66
N LEU A 48 21.26 -56.92 0.33
CA LEU A 48 20.20 -56.90 -0.68
C LEU A 48 18.82 -56.29 -0.38
N GLY A 49 18.44 -55.35 -1.25
CA GLY A 49 17.13 -55.39 -1.92
C GLY A 49 16.00 -54.59 -1.26
N ARG A 50 15.78 -53.36 -1.73
CA ARG A 50 14.44 -52.78 -1.86
C ARG A 50 14.44 -51.54 -2.76
N SER A 51 13.52 -51.57 -3.71
CA SER A 51 13.26 -50.58 -4.76
C SER A 51 13.34 -49.14 -4.27
N ARG A 52 14.19 -48.33 -4.93
CA ARG A 52 14.08 -46.87 -4.92
C ARG A 52 13.54 -46.41 -6.28
N SER A 53 12.23 -46.56 -6.44
CA SER A 53 11.43 -45.63 -7.22
C SER A 53 10.88 -44.65 -6.20
N MET A 54 11.35 -43.40 -6.19
CA MET A 54 10.63 -42.26 -5.62
C MET A 54 11.35 -40.94 -5.98
N VAL A 55 10.70 -40.23 -6.92
CA VAL A 55 10.51 -38.78 -6.95
C VAL A 55 11.77 -37.89 -7.03
N ALA A 56 12.39 -37.87 -8.22
CA ALA A 56 13.11 -36.70 -8.71
C ALA A 56 12.15 -35.79 -9.49
N ARG A 57 11.10 -35.28 -8.83
CA ARG A 57 10.15 -34.27 -9.37
C ARG A 57 9.55 -33.47 -8.23
N SER A 58 10.33 -32.58 -7.64
CA SER A 58 9.79 -31.59 -6.69
C SER A 58 10.57 -30.27 -6.71
N SER A 59 11.84 -30.29 -7.10
CA SER A 59 12.68 -29.09 -7.09
C SER A 59 12.35 -28.09 -8.20
N ALA A 60 11.78 -28.53 -9.33
CA ALA A 60 11.49 -27.65 -10.47
C ALA A 60 10.14 -26.89 -10.35
N VAL A 61 9.21 -27.39 -9.52
CA VAL A 61 7.91 -26.73 -9.30
C VAL A 61 8.00 -25.67 -8.20
N ALA A 62 8.93 -25.83 -7.25
CA ALA A 62 9.12 -24.88 -6.14
C ALA A 62 9.80 -23.57 -6.54
N VAL A 63 10.41 -23.48 -7.73
CA VAL A 63 11.13 -22.27 -8.19
C VAL A 63 10.19 -21.28 -8.90
N ALA A 64 8.96 -21.67 -9.22
CA ALA A 64 8.04 -20.87 -10.03
C ALA A 64 7.09 -19.94 -9.25
N ASN A 65 7.20 -19.83 -7.91
CA ASN A 65 6.21 -19.07 -7.11
C ASN A 65 6.76 -18.36 -5.87
N ALA A 66 8.05 -17.99 -5.86
CA ALA A 66 8.54 -17.06 -4.84
C ALA A 66 8.02 -15.65 -5.17
N ARG A 67 6.75 -15.38 -4.86
CA ARG A 67 6.17 -14.03 -4.87
C ARG A 67 7.09 -13.13 -4.04
N ASP A 68 7.53 -12.01 -4.62
CA ASP A 68 8.42 -11.07 -3.91
C ASP A 68 7.78 -10.69 -2.58
N SER A 69 8.45 -11.12 -1.49
CA SER A 69 7.96 -11.11 -0.11
C SER A 69 8.02 -9.74 0.54
N ARG A 70 8.52 -8.74 -0.17
CA ARG A 70 8.56 -7.35 0.30
C ARG A 70 7.14 -6.78 0.36
N PRO A 71 6.79 -6.06 1.44
CA PRO A 71 5.46 -5.52 1.61
C PRO A 71 5.16 -4.38 0.61
N ILE A 72 3.87 -4.19 0.33
CA ILE A 72 3.32 -2.89 -0.05
C ILE A 72 3.05 -2.09 1.23
N VAL A 73 3.56 -0.87 1.29
CA VAL A 73 3.22 0.06 2.38
C VAL A 73 1.92 0.76 2.03
N VAL A 74 0.90 0.57 2.86
CA VAL A 74 -0.37 1.28 2.76
C VAL A 74 -0.33 2.46 3.71
N ILE A 75 -0.36 3.68 3.16
CA ILE A 75 -0.48 4.92 3.92
C ILE A 75 -1.98 5.18 4.10
N ASP A 76 -2.47 4.94 5.31
CA ASP A 76 -3.86 5.13 5.69
C ASP A 76 -4.10 6.57 6.15
N ASN A 77 -4.92 7.29 5.39
CA ASN A 77 -5.33 8.64 5.67
C ASN A 77 -6.63 8.72 6.49
N TYR A 78 -6.84 7.78 7.40
CA TYR A 78 -8.00 7.73 8.31
C TYR A 78 -9.34 7.52 7.60
N ASP A 79 -9.36 6.60 6.64
CA ASP A 79 -10.54 6.29 5.85
C ASP A 79 -11.08 4.88 6.12
N SER A 80 -12.40 4.73 6.14
CA SER A 80 -13.05 3.44 6.39
C SER A 80 -12.91 2.47 5.22
N PHE A 81 -12.70 2.96 3.99
CA PHE A 81 -12.51 2.14 2.80
C PHE A 81 -11.09 1.56 2.70
N THR A 82 -10.13 2.03 3.50
CA THR A 82 -8.78 1.45 3.58
C THR A 82 -8.83 -0.05 3.88
N TYR A 83 -9.79 -0.50 4.70
CA TYR A 83 -9.98 -1.93 4.99
C TYR A 83 -10.30 -2.74 3.72
N ASN A 84 -11.16 -2.23 2.85
CA ASN A 84 -11.57 -2.92 1.62
C ASN A 84 -10.40 -3.00 0.62
N LEU A 85 -9.59 -1.94 0.51
CA LEU A 85 -8.36 -1.96 -0.29
C LEU A 85 -7.37 -3.02 0.24
N CYS A 86 -7.18 -3.08 1.56
CA CYS A 86 -6.34 -4.09 2.19
C CYS A 86 -6.86 -5.51 1.97
N GLN A 87 -8.18 -5.69 1.99
CA GLN A 87 -8.80 -6.97 1.65
C GLN A 87 -8.47 -7.38 0.20
N TYR A 88 -8.53 -6.46 -0.77
CA TYR A 88 -8.14 -6.75 -2.15
C TYR A 88 -6.68 -7.17 -2.25
N LEU A 89 -5.76 -6.47 -1.58
CA LEU A 89 -4.35 -6.85 -1.53
C LEU A 89 -4.16 -8.26 -0.95
N GLY A 90 -4.87 -8.58 0.16
CA GLY A 90 -4.84 -9.89 0.78
C GLY A 90 -5.37 -11.01 -0.13
N GLU A 91 -6.48 -10.75 -0.83
CA GLU A 91 -7.07 -11.71 -1.78
C GLU A 91 -6.19 -11.93 -3.02
N LEU A 92 -5.38 -10.95 -3.40
CA LEU A 92 -4.35 -11.08 -4.44
C LEU A 92 -3.08 -11.80 -3.91
N GLY A 93 -3.02 -12.06 -2.60
CA GLY A 93 -1.86 -12.65 -1.92
C GLY A 93 -0.65 -11.73 -1.91
N VAL A 94 -0.87 -10.42 -1.92
CA VAL A 94 0.14 -9.38 -1.74
C VAL A 94 0.41 -9.23 -0.25
N HIS A 95 1.68 -9.27 0.15
CA HIS A 95 2.07 -8.91 1.51
C HIS A 95 2.00 -7.38 1.65
N PHE A 96 1.39 -6.87 2.72
CA PHE A 96 1.26 -5.44 2.95
C PHE A 96 1.36 -5.08 4.43
N GLU A 97 1.78 -3.84 4.69
CA GLU A 97 1.82 -3.24 6.03
C GLU A 97 1.11 -1.90 5.99
N VAL A 98 0.22 -1.66 6.96
CA VAL A 98 -0.60 -0.44 7.04
C VAL A 98 -0.03 0.48 8.10
N TYR A 99 0.16 1.75 7.75
CA TYR A 99 0.65 2.80 8.63
C TYR A 99 -0.24 4.03 8.46
N ARG A 100 -0.58 4.70 9.56
CA ARG A 100 -1.24 6.00 9.48
C ARG A 100 -0.30 7.04 8.88
N ASN A 101 -0.89 8.06 8.26
CA ASN A 101 -0.13 9.12 7.58
C ASN A 101 0.76 9.99 8.50
N ASP A 102 0.69 9.79 9.81
CA ASP A 102 1.45 10.46 10.87
C ASP A 102 2.33 9.51 11.70
N GLU A 103 2.30 8.20 11.42
CA GLU A 103 3.07 7.18 12.15
C GLU A 103 4.50 6.99 11.63
N LEU A 104 4.75 7.30 10.36
CA LEU A 104 6.05 7.14 9.71
C LEU A 104 6.50 8.46 9.08
N THR A 105 7.82 8.62 8.89
CA THR A 105 8.38 9.65 8.02
C THR A 105 8.86 9.06 6.70
N VAL A 106 9.02 9.90 5.66
CA VAL A 106 9.62 9.47 4.39
C VAL A 106 11.06 8.97 4.61
N GLU A 107 11.82 9.61 5.52
CA GLU A 107 13.16 9.17 5.90
C GLU A 107 13.17 7.77 6.48
N ASP A 108 12.19 7.43 7.33
CA ASP A 108 12.08 6.08 7.89
C ASP A 108 11.89 5.08 6.74
N ILE A 109 10.96 5.33 5.82
CA ILE A 109 10.74 4.47 4.66
C ILE A 109 12.01 4.35 3.80
N LYS A 110 12.72 5.46 3.51
CA LYS A 110 13.97 5.46 2.73
C LYS A 110 15.09 4.67 3.41
N ARG A 111 15.27 4.83 4.73
CA ARG A 111 16.29 4.11 5.51
C ARG A 111 16.10 2.61 5.44
N HIS A 112 14.85 2.14 5.33
CA HIS A 112 14.51 0.73 5.19
C HIS A 112 14.69 0.17 3.76
N VAL A 113 14.89 1.03 2.76
CA VAL A 113 15.16 0.65 1.36
C VAL A 113 16.66 0.63 1.04
N ASN A 114 17.49 1.36 1.80
CA ASN A 114 18.93 1.46 1.52
C ASN A 114 19.77 0.43 2.32
N PRO A 115 20.42 -0.55 1.66
CA PRO A 115 21.21 -1.56 2.35
C PRO A 115 22.48 -1.02 3.05
N PHE A 116 22.94 0.18 2.70
CA PHE A 116 24.12 0.82 3.32
C PHE A 116 23.80 1.50 4.66
N TYR A 117 22.54 1.87 4.89
CA TYR A 117 22.09 2.50 6.14
C TYR A 117 21.86 1.47 7.29
N LEU A 118 21.94 0.17 6.97
CA LEU A 118 21.66 -0.96 7.86
C LEU A 118 22.65 -1.17 9.02
N ILE A 119 23.77 -0.44 9.06
CA ILE A 119 24.91 -0.77 9.93
C ILE A 119 24.82 -0.16 11.34
N PHE A 120 23.98 0.86 11.59
CA PHE A 120 24.10 1.66 12.83
C PHE A 120 22.90 1.73 13.80
N HIS A 121 21.72 1.16 13.51
CA HIS A 121 20.57 1.25 14.42
C HIS A 121 19.81 -0.09 14.60
N CYS A 122 20.00 -0.74 15.75
CA CYS A 122 19.46 -2.07 16.08
C CYS A 122 18.00 -2.10 16.60
N SER A 123 17.22 -1.04 16.44
CA SER A 123 15.81 -1.06 16.84
C SER A 123 15.01 -0.24 15.84
N ASN A 124 14.62 -0.87 14.74
CA ASN A 124 13.37 -0.62 14.00
C ASN A 124 13.29 -1.61 12.84
N ARG A 125 12.11 -2.20 12.66
CA ARG A 125 11.79 -3.29 11.73
C ARG A 125 12.13 -2.89 10.29
N LEU A 126 12.77 -3.79 9.53
CA LEU A 126 13.08 -3.57 8.12
C LEU A 126 11.82 -3.73 7.28
N ILE A 127 11.26 -2.62 6.79
CA ILE A 127 10.06 -2.64 5.94
C ILE A 127 10.41 -3.05 4.50
N ASN A 128 11.52 -2.52 3.92
CA ASN A 128 11.94 -2.74 2.53
C ASN A 128 10.76 -2.86 1.54
N PRO A 129 9.95 -1.79 1.37
CA PRO A 129 8.75 -1.86 0.54
C PRO A 129 9.09 -2.08 -0.93
N ARG A 130 8.19 -2.76 -1.64
CA ARG A 130 8.22 -2.88 -3.11
C ARG A 130 7.27 -1.91 -3.83
N GLY A 131 6.45 -1.19 -3.07
CA GLY A 131 5.52 -0.19 -3.58
C GLY A 131 4.73 0.47 -2.45
N ILE A 132 4.04 1.56 -2.80
CA ILE A 132 3.26 2.39 -1.87
C ILE A 132 1.83 2.49 -2.38
N LEU A 133 0.86 2.25 -1.50
CA LEU A 133 -0.55 2.53 -1.72
C LEU A 133 -0.96 3.71 -0.82
N ILE A 134 -1.40 4.81 -1.41
CA ILE A 134 -1.99 5.93 -0.67
C ILE A 134 -3.51 5.77 -0.68
N SER A 135 -4.08 5.56 0.50
CA SER A 135 -5.52 5.34 0.64
C SER A 135 -6.33 6.62 0.38
N PRO A 136 -7.67 6.50 0.22
CA PRO A 136 -8.59 7.61 0.39
C PRO A 136 -8.45 8.24 1.78
N GLY A 137 -9.02 9.43 1.95
CA GLY A 137 -9.03 10.16 3.21
C GLY A 137 -10.03 11.32 3.19
N PRO A 138 -10.48 11.79 4.36
CA PRO A 138 -11.20 13.05 4.47
C PRO A 138 -10.24 14.23 4.26
N GLY A 139 -10.81 15.41 3.97
CA GLY A 139 -10.04 16.65 3.88
C GLY A 139 -9.38 16.87 2.53
N ALA A 140 -8.34 17.71 2.51
CA ALA A 140 -7.56 18.04 1.32
C ALA A 140 -6.15 17.44 1.42
N PRO A 141 -5.40 17.31 0.32
CA PRO A 141 -4.07 16.70 0.36
C PRO A 141 -3.06 17.40 1.30
N GLN A 142 -3.25 18.67 1.64
CA GLN A 142 -2.41 19.35 2.63
C GLN A 142 -2.54 18.75 4.03
N ASP A 143 -3.66 18.08 4.32
CA ASP A 143 -3.93 17.41 5.59
C ASP A 143 -3.48 15.93 5.58
N SER A 144 -2.95 15.43 4.46
CA SER A 144 -2.67 14.00 4.22
C SER A 144 -1.35 13.49 4.83
N GLY A 145 -0.77 14.24 5.76
CA GLY A 145 0.49 13.89 6.44
C GLY A 145 1.61 13.62 5.44
N ILE A 146 2.23 12.44 5.54
CA ILE A 146 3.34 12.04 4.65
C ILE A 146 2.94 11.78 3.19
N SER A 147 1.66 11.68 2.86
CA SER A 147 1.23 11.19 1.53
C SER A 147 1.76 12.06 0.39
N LEU A 148 1.69 13.39 0.52
CA LEU A 148 2.20 14.33 -0.48
C LEU A 148 3.73 14.20 -0.64
N GLN A 149 4.47 14.11 0.47
CA GLN A 149 5.92 13.94 0.45
C GLN A 149 6.32 12.58 -0.14
N ALA A 150 5.58 11.52 0.15
CA ALA A 150 5.82 10.18 -0.39
C ALA A 150 5.73 10.17 -1.93
N VAL A 151 4.79 10.92 -2.52
CA VAL A 151 4.73 11.08 -3.99
C VAL A 151 6.01 11.67 -4.55
N LEU A 152 6.48 12.79 -3.96
CA LEU A 152 7.65 13.52 -4.45
C LEU A 152 8.96 12.75 -4.25
N GLU A 153 9.10 12.10 -3.09
CA GLU A 153 10.38 11.60 -2.62
C GLU A 153 10.57 10.10 -2.79
N LEU A 154 9.49 9.31 -2.76
CA LEU A 154 9.52 7.85 -2.89
C LEU A 154 9.02 7.42 -4.27
N GLY A 155 8.00 8.10 -4.80
CA GLY A 155 7.42 7.82 -6.11
C GLY A 155 8.44 7.64 -7.24
N PRO A 156 9.47 8.50 -7.39
CA PRO A 156 10.47 8.31 -8.45
C PRO A 156 11.27 7.00 -8.36
N SER A 157 11.33 6.38 -7.18
CA SER A 157 12.15 5.20 -6.88
C SER A 157 11.38 3.87 -6.81
N MET A 158 10.05 3.91 -6.62
CA MET A 158 9.23 2.70 -6.48
C MET A 158 7.78 2.93 -6.94
N PRO A 159 7.07 1.85 -7.35
CA PRO A 159 5.64 1.91 -7.67
C PRO A 159 4.80 2.61 -6.61
N LEU A 160 3.96 3.56 -7.03
CA LEU A 160 3.07 4.30 -6.15
C LEU A 160 1.68 4.36 -6.77
N PHE A 161 0.68 3.91 -6.02
CA PHE A 161 -0.72 3.95 -6.41
C PHE A 161 -1.54 4.80 -5.44
N GLY A 162 -2.28 5.77 -5.96
CA GLY A 162 -3.16 6.62 -5.16
C GLY A 162 -4.64 6.38 -5.47
N VAL A 163 -5.47 6.26 -4.43
CA VAL A 163 -6.94 6.17 -4.58
C VAL A 163 -7.60 7.39 -3.97
N CYS A 164 -8.52 8.01 -4.71
CA CYS A 164 -9.27 9.21 -4.32
C CYS A 164 -8.34 10.35 -3.87
N MET A 165 -8.17 10.56 -2.56
CA MET A 165 -7.22 11.54 -2.03
C MET A 165 -5.78 11.23 -2.44
N GLY A 166 -5.42 9.96 -2.65
CA GLY A 166 -4.10 9.59 -3.17
C GLY A 166 -3.82 10.16 -4.57
N LEU A 167 -4.81 10.16 -5.47
CA LEU A 167 -4.67 10.83 -6.78
C LEU A 167 -4.57 12.34 -6.62
N GLN A 168 -5.30 12.93 -5.67
CA GLN A 168 -5.21 14.37 -5.39
C GLN A 168 -3.82 14.74 -4.87
N CYS A 169 -3.21 13.92 -4.00
CA CYS A 169 -1.81 14.07 -3.59
C CYS A 169 -0.86 14.03 -4.79
N ILE A 170 -1.09 13.11 -5.74
CA ILE A 170 -0.30 13.04 -6.98
C ILE A 170 -0.45 14.32 -7.80
N GLY A 171 -1.68 14.77 -8.05
CA GLY A 171 -1.94 16.00 -8.79
C GLY A 171 -1.27 17.22 -8.15
N GLU A 172 -1.43 17.37 -6.84
CA GLU A 172 -0.88 18.50 -6.09
C GLU A 172 0.65 18.48 -6.00
N ALA A 173 1.26 17.31 -5.79
CA ALA A 173 2.71 17.15 -5.75
C ALA A 173 3.38 17.70 -7.03
N PHE A 174 2.72 17.55 -8.17
CA PHE A 174 3.23 18.03 -9.45
C PHE A 174 2.67 19.40 -9.87
N GLY A 175 2.02 20.14 -8.95
CA GLY A 175 1.62 21.54 -9.15
C GLY A 175 0.16 21.75 -9.59
N GLY A 176 -0.65 20.69 -9.65
CA GLY A 176 -2.08 20.81 -9.89
C GLY A 176 -2.83 21.40 -8.71
N LYS A 177 -3.89 22.18 -8.96
CA LYS A 177 -4.75 22.66 -7.87
C LYS A 177 -5.86 21.65 -7.56
N ILE A 178 -6.17 21.54 -6.28
CA ILE A 178 -7.27 20.72 -5.80
C ILE A 178 -8.46 21.61 -5.48
N VAL A 179 -9.55 21.43 -6.22
CA VAL A 179 -10.76 22.27 -6.16
C VAL A 179 -11.99 21.43 -5.85
N ARG A 180 -13.07 22.08 -5.45
CA ARG A 180 -14.37 21.42 -5.30
C ARG A 180 -14.83 20.89 -6.66
N ALA A 181 -15.35 19.66 -6.66
CA ALA A 181 -15.89 19.06 -7.87
C ALA A 181 -17.01 19.96 -8.45
N PRO A 182 -16.99 20.32 -9.74
CA PRO A 182 -18.03 21.15 -10.37
C PRO A 182 -19.42 20.54 -10.26
N SER A 183 -19.49 19.20 -10.28
CA SER A 183 -20.71 18.41 -10.12
C SER A 183 -21.28 18.40 -8.69
N GLY A 184 -20.61 19.06 -7.73
CA GLY A 184 -20.90 18.95 -6.31
C GLY A 184 -20.39 17.66 -5.67
N VAL A 185 -20.77 17.45 -4.40
CA VAL A 185 -20.36 16.28 -3.61
C VAL A 185 -20.98 15.00 -4.20
N MET A 186 -20.14 14.02 -4.49
CA MET A 186 -20.56 12.68 -4.90
C MET A 186 -20.29 11.73 -3.75
N HIS A 187 -21.32 11.09 -3.18
CA HIS A 187 -21.17 10.03 -2.18
C HIS A 187 -21.98 8.81 -2.63
N GLY A 188 -21.29 7.70 -2.90
CA GLY A 188 -21.93 6.43 -3.24
C GLY A 188 -22.71 6.51 -4.54
N LYS A 189 -22.19 7.23 -5.53
CA LYS A 189 -22.79 7.32 -6.87
C LYS A 189 -21.89 6.64 -7.88
N SER A 190 -22.49 5.82 -8.74
CA SER A 190 -21.81 5.27 -9.90
C SER A 190 -21.76 6.30 -11.03
N SER A 191 -20.68 6.30 -11.79
CA SER A 191 -20.52 7.11 -12.99
C SER A 191 -19.85 6.28 -14.08
N LEU A 192 -20.16 6.60 -15.33
CA LEU A 192 -19.43 6.07 -16.47
C LEU A 192 -18.08 6.78 -16.56
N VAL A 193 -17.02 5.98 -16.65
CA VAL A 193 -15.64 6.45 -16.77
C VAL A 193 -15.09 5.97 -18.10
N TYR A 194 -14.67 6.92 -18.92
CA TYR A 194 -13.95 6.69 -20.17
C TYR A 194 -12.46 6.64 -19.89
N TYR A 195 -11.71 5.90 -20.68
CA TYR A 195 -10.26 5.87 -20.57
C TYR A 195 -9.58 5.90 -21.94
N ASP A 196 -8.31 6.29 -21.93
CA ASP A 196 -7.46 6.33 -23.12
C ASP A 196 -6.94 4.93 -23.46
N GLU A 197 -7.52 4.32 -24.51
CA GLU A 197 -7.12 3.02 -25.04
C GLU A 197 -5.76 3.03 -25.76
N THR A 198 -5.23 4.22 -26.08
CA THR A 198 -3.93 4.35 -26.75
C THR A 198 -2.76 4.25 -25.77
N LEU A 199 -3.00 4.38 -24.46
CA LEU A 199 -1.98 4.25 -23.44
C LEU A 199 -1.59 2.79 -23.22
N GLU A 200 -0.35 2.46 -23.59
CA GLU A 200 0.29 1.18 -23.23
C GLU A 200 0.35 0.99 -21.71
N ASP A 201 0.29 -0.26 -21.25
CA ASP A 201 0.33 -0.65 -19.83
C ASP A 201 -0.67 0.13 -18.96
N SER A 202 -1.83 0.48 -19.52
CA SER A 202 -2.90 1.13 -18.80
C SER A 202 -3.51 0.19 -17.75
N LEU A 203 -3.86 0.75 -16.59
CA LEU A 203 -4.63 0.07 -15.54
C LEU A 203 -6.00 -0.45 -16.03
N PHE A 204 -6.49 0.10 -17.14
CA PHE A 204 -7.83 -0.16 -17.67
C PHE A 204 -7.83 -1.10 -18.86
N TYR A 205 -6.67 -1.65 -19.23
CA TYR A 205 -6.57 -2.53 -20.39
C TYR A 205 -7.52 -3.74 -20.28
N GLY A 206 -8.35 -3.92 -21.31
CA GLY A 206 -9.32 -5.02 -21.38
C GLY A 206 -10.65 -4.75 -20.69
N LEU A 207 -10.85 -3.56 -20.11
CA LEU A 207 -12.13 -3.15 -19.53
C LEU A 207 -13.06 -2.54 -20.60
N PRO A 208 -14.39 -2.59 -20.40
CA PRO A 208 -15.33 -1.82 -21.21
C PRO A 208 -14.99 -0.33 -21.21
N ASN A 209 -15.20 0.35 -22.33
CA ASN A 209 -15.00 1.79 -22.45
C ASN A 209 -16.31 2.45 -22.93
N PRO A 210 -17.10 3.10 -22.05
CA PRO A 210 -16.80 3.37 -20.63
C PRO A 210 -17.07 2.17 -19.71
N PHE A 211 -16.44 2.16 -18.53
CA PHE A 211 -16.76 1.25 -17.42
C PHE A 211 -17.50 1.97 -16.28
N THR A 212 -18.08 1.21 -15.37
CA THR A 212 -18.81 1.77 -14.21
C THR A 212 -17.89 1.88 -13.00
N ALA A 213 -17.80 3.08 -12.42
CA ALA A 213 -16.99 3.31 -11.22
C ALA A 213 -17.73 4.09 -10.13
N CYS A 214 -17.45 3.75 -8.88
CA CYS A 214 -18.03 4.39 -7.70
C CYS A 214 -17.26 5.65 -7.28
N ARG A 215 -17.97 6.74 -6.99
CA ARG A 215 -17.40 8.03 -6.57
C ARG A 215 -17.86 8.43 -5.16
N TYR A 216 -16.90 8.81 -4.31
CA TYR A 216 -17.13 9.37 -2.96
C TYR A 216 -16.45 10.73 -2.72
N HIS A 217 -15.92 11.37 -3.76
CA HIS A 217 -15.08 12.55 -3.59
C HIS A 217 -15.87 13.86 -3.71
N SER A 218 -15.40 14.87 -2.96
CA SER A 218 -15.88 16.25 -3.03
C SER A 218 -14.85 17.22 -3.61
N LEU A 219 -13.60 16.75 -3.77
CA LEU A 219 -12.48 17.46 -4.34
C LEU A 219 -11.96 16.71 -5.58
N VAL A 220 -11.31 17.44 -6.49
CA VAL A 220 -10.71 16.93 -7.73
C VAL A 220 -9.51 17.77 -8.12
N ILE A 221 -8.67 17.23 -9.00
CA ILE A 221 -7.68 18.02 -9.73
C ILE A 221 -8.42 18.94 -10.71
N GLU A 222 -8.12 20.23 -10.66
CA GLU A 222 -8.68 21.23 -11.59
C GLU A 222 -8.10 21.03 -12.99
N ASN A 223 -8.96 21.02 -14.01
CA ASN A 223 -8.54 20.83 -15.41
C ASN A 223 -7.61 21.95 -15.91
N ASP A 224 -7.94 23.21 -15.59
CA ASP A 224 -7.18 24.38 -16.06
C ASP A 224 -5.76 24.47 -15.50
N SER A 225 -5.55 23.91 -14.30
CA SER A 225 -4.23 23.82 -13.66
C SER A 225 -3.67 22.40 -13.67
N PHE A 226 -4.21 21.50 -14.47
CA PHE A 226 -3.71 20.13 -14.56
C PHE A 226 -2.23 20.15 -15.00
N PRO A 227 -1.31 19.51 -14.26
CA PRO A 227 0.14 19.60 -14.49
C PRO A 227 0.56 18.71 -15.66
N SER A 228 0.19 19.12 -16.87
CA SER A 228 0.37 18.36 -18.11
C SER A 228 1.84 18.21 -18.54
N ASP A 229 2.77 18.93 -17.93
CA ASP A 229 4.21 18.75 -18.10
C ASP A 229 4.72 17.48 -17.38
N ALA A 230 4.13 17.14 -16.23
CA ALA A 230 4.52 15.98 -15.41
C ALA A 230 3.57 14.78 -15.58
N LEU A 231 2.26 15.03 -15.66
CA LEU A 231 1.22 14.01 -15.66
C LEU A 231 0.51 13.89 -17.01
N GLU A 232 -0.02 12.71 -17.29
CA GLU A 232 -0.98 12.47 -18.36
C GLU A 232 -2.28 11.88 -17.79
N ILE A 233 -3.42 12.34 -18.31
CA ILE A 233 -4.74 11.85 -17.94
C ILE A 233 -4.94 10.47 -18.55
N MET A 234 -5.37 9.51 -17.74
CA MET A 234 -5.66 8.15 -18.20
C MET A 234 -7.15 7.88 -18.34
N ALA A 235 -7.98 8.54 -17.53
CA ALA A 235 -9.43 8.35 -17.52
C ALA A 235 -10.18 9.62 -17.13
N TRP A 236 -11.40 9.78 -17.63
CA TRP A 236 -12.27 10.92 -17.38
C TRP A 236 -13.75 10.54 -17.40
N THR A 237 -14.61 11.36 -16.81
CA THR A 237 -16.08 11.28 -17.00
C THR A 237 -16.53 12.08 -18.23
N GLU A 238 -17.78 11.93 -18.66
CA GLU A 238 -18.34 12.63 -19.83
C GLU A 238 -18.20 14.17 -19.78
N ASP A 239 -18.27 14.75 -18.58
CA ASP A 239 -18.07 16.19 -18.31
C ASP A 239 -16.59 16.60 -18.22
N GLY A 240 -15.65 15.69 -18.54
CA GLY A 240 -14.22 15.95 -18.58
C GLY A 240 -13.54 15.99 -17.21
N LEU A 241 -14.16 15.43 -16.17
CA LEU A 241 -13.54 15.35 -14.84
C LEU A 241 -12.43 14.29 -14.84
N VAL A 242 -11.22 14.64 -14.40
CA VAL A 242 -10.09 13.72 -14.31
C VAL A 242 -10.39 12.58 -13.33
N MET A 243 -10.48 11.35 -13.85
CA MET A 243 -10.76 10.13 -13.08
C MET A 243 -9.53 9.27 -12.85
N ALA A 244 -8.47 9.42 -13.64
CA ALA A 244 -7.19 8.78 -13.40
C ALA A 244 -6.06 9.55 -14.09
N ALA A 245 -4.87 9.49 -13.51
CA ALA A 245 -3.67 10.09 -14.09
C ALA A 245 -2.43 9.27 -13.73
N ARG A 246 -1.39 9.37 -14.56
CA ARG A 246 -0.06 8.83 -14.26
C ARG A 246 1.04 9.82 -14.62
N HIS A 247 2.20 9.62 -14.01
CA HIS A 247 3.38 10.41 -14.33
C HIS A 247 3.99 9.97 -15.67
N LYS A 248 4.32 10.92 -16.54
CA LYS A 248 4.87 10.68 -17.88
C LYS A 248 6.22 9.94 -17.87
N LYS A 249 7.17 10.42 -17.04
CA LYS A 249 8.49 9.80 -16.85
C LYS A 249 8.47 8.56 -15.96
N HIS A 250 7.86 8.65 -14.77
CA HIS A 250 7.78 7.57 -13.79
C HIS A 250 6.40 6.90 -13.87
N LYS A 251 6.12 6.16 -14.96
CA LYS A 251 4.77 5.61 -15.26
C LYS A 251 4.15 4.76 -14.14
N HIS A 252 4.96 4.24 -13.24
CA HIS A 252 4.52 3.49 -12.05
C HIS A 252 3.96 4.37 -10.93
N ILE A 253 4.01 5.70 -11.05
CA ILE A 253 3.29 6.66 -10.22
C ILE A 253 1.97 6.96 -10.91
N GLN A 254 0.88 6.48 -10.35
CA GLN A 254 -0.45 6.63 -10.94
C GLN A 254 -1.53 6.60 -9.87
N GLY A 255 -2.72 7.08 -10.21
CA GLY A 255 -3.84 7.04 -9.28
C GLY A 255 -5.19 7.18 -9.96
N VAL A 256 -6.23 6.88 -9.20
CA VAL A 256 -7.64 6.93 -9.62
C VAL A 256 -8.44 7.79 -8.65
N GLN A 257 -9.41 8.54 -9.17
CA GLN A 257 -10.28 9.44 -8.39
C GLN A 257 -11.48 8.70 -7.79
N PHE A 258 -11.89 7.61 -8.44
CA PHE A 258 -12.97 6.72 -7.99
C PHE A 258 -12.43 5.66 -7.02
N HIS A 259 -13.35 4.85 -6.47
CA HIS A 259 -13.06 3.84 -5.45
C HIS A 259 -13.13 2.44 -6.07
N PRO A 260 -12.00 1.86 -6.52
CA PRO A 260 -11.95 0.49 -7.04
C PRO A 260 -12.38 -0.55 -5.99
N GLU A 261 -12.21 -0.26 -4.70
CA GLU A 261 -12.61 -1.12 -3.58
C GLU A 261 -14.11 -1.14 -3.29
N SER A 262 -14.88 -0.30 -3.96
CA SER A 262 -16.33 -0.26 -3.79
C SER A 262 -17.01 -1.41 -4.54
N ILE A 263 -18.03 -2.00 -3.92
CA ILE A 263 -18.92 -2.99 -4.58
C ILE A 263 -19.59 -2.44 -5.84
N MET A 264 -19.71 -1.12 -5.96
CA MET A 264 -20.29 -0.45 -7.13
C MET A 264 -19.26 -0.18 -8.24
N THR A 265 -18.04 -0.68 -8.12
CA THR A 265 -17.01 -0.73 -9.15
C THR A 265 -16.70 -2.20 -9.46
N PRO A 266 -17.49 -2.89 -10.31
CA PRO A 266 -17.42 -4.35 -10.47
C PRO A 266 -16.03 -4.87 -10.85
N GLU A 267 -15.31 -4.12 -11.68
CA GLU A 267 -13.98 -4.47 -12.17
C GLU A 267 -12.85 -3.92 -11.29
N GLY A 268 -13.16 -3.26 -10.17
CA GLY A 268 -12.19 -2.47 -9.42
C GLY A 268 -11.00 -3.25 -8.87
N LYS A 269 -11.18 -4.53 -8.53
CA LYS A 269 -10.07 -5.41 -8.10
C LYS A 269 -8.97 -5.57 -9.17
N THR A 270 -9.35 -5.54 -10.45
CA THR A 270 -8.39 -5.65 -11.57
C THR A 270 -7.55 -4.38 -11.76
N MET A 271 -8.04 -3.25 -11.24
CA MET A 271 -7.41 -1.93 -11.36
C MET A 271 -6.43 -1.64 -10.22
N VAL A 272 -6.36 -2.51 -9.20
CA VAL A 272 -5.35 -2.39 -8.13
C VAL A 272 -4.03 -2.94 -8.67
N PRO A 273 -2.94 -2.13 -8.70
CA PRO A 273 -1.63 -2.60 -9.08
C PRO A 273 -1.19 -3.79 -8.22
N TRP A 274 -0.25 -4.59 -8.72
CA TRP A 274 0.24 -5.81 -8.04
C TRP A 274 -0.73 -7.00 -8.01
N SER A 275 -1.86 -6.93 -8.72
CA SER A 275 -2.62 -8.12 -9.13
C SER A 275 -1.77 -9.02 -10.03
N ASP A 276 -1.97 -10.34 -9.96
CA ASP A 276 -1.24 -11.32 -10.79
C ASP A 276 -1.30 -10.88 -12.28
N GLY A 277 -0.16 -10.48 -12.85
CA GLY A 277 -0.05 -9.93 -14.21
C GLY A 277 0.44 -8.46 -14.30
N TYR A 278 0.48 -7.72 -13.19
CA TYR A 278 1.08 -6.39 -13.12
C TYR A 278 2.55 -6.48 -12.66
N GLU A 279 3.44 -6.98 -13.53
CA GLU A 279 4.88 -6.79 -13.33
C GLU A 279 5.25 -5.36 -13.76
N ALA A 280 5.80 -4.56 -12.84
CA ALA A 280 6.44 -3.30 -13.19
C ALA A 280 7.74 -3.60 -13.96
N GLY A 281 7.61 -3.84 -15.27
CA GLY A 281 8.68 -4.16 -16.21
C GLY A 281 8.10 -4.37 -17.62
N PRO A 282 8.91 -4.24 -18.69
CA PRO A 282 8.42 -4.44 -20.06
C PRO A 282 7.89 -5.86 -20.22
N ARG A 283 6.59 -6.00 -20.51
CA ARG A 283 5.96 -7.32 -20.71
C ARG A 283 6.53 -7.98 -21.97
N PRO A 284 6.97 -9.24 -21.92
CA PRO A 284 7.22 -10.01 -23.13
C PRO A 284 5.91 -10.22 -23.89
N MET A 285 5.94 -9.99 -25.20
CA MET A 285 4.86 -10.20 -26.18
C MET A 285 4.42 -11.67 -26.32
N ALA A 286 3.98 -12.33 -25.24
CA ALA A 286 3.52 -13.71 -25.31
C ALA A 286 2.61 -14.08 -24.13
N TYR A 287 1.39 -13.53 -24.08
CA TYR A 287 0.25 -14.21 -23.43
C TYR A 287 -1.04 -13.90 -24.20
N GLN A 288 -1.03 -14.23 -25.49
CA GLN A 288 -2.25 -14.55 -26.24
C GLN A 288 -2.41 -16.08 -26.19
N HIS A 289 -3.61 -16.53 -25.84
CA HIS A 289 -4.03 -17.94 -25.70
C HIS A 289 -3.75 -18.63 -24.36
N MET A 290 -4.43 -18.21 -23.28
CA MET A 290 -4.78 -19.15 -22.20
C MET A 290 -5.92 -18.65 -21.31
N TRP A 291 -7.02 -18.18 -21.90
CA TRP A 291 -8.30 -18.06 -21.19
C TRP A 291 -9.39 -18.72 -22.02
N ASN A 292 -9.38 -20.05 -22.02
CA ASN A 292 -10.58 -20.83 -22.28
C ASN A 292 -10.54 -22.09 -21.41
N HIS A 293 -11.57 -22.20 -20.57
CA HIS A 293 -11.95 -23.36 -19.75
C HIS A 293 -11.02 -23.76 -18.59
N SER A 294 -11.28 -23.19 -17.41
CA SER A 294 -11.37 -24.01 -16.18
C SER A 294 -12.27 -23.34 -15.15
N THR A 295 -13.51 -23.80 -15.04
CA THR A 295 -14.38 -23.59 -13.88
C THR A 295 -13.77 -24.27 -12.66
N PHE A 296 -13.31 -23.48 -11.69
CA PHE A 296 -12.97 -24.00 -10.36
C PHE A 296 -14.19 -23.87 -9.44
N HIS A 297 -14.73 -25.04 -9.06
CA HIS A 297 -15.71 -25.19 -7.98
C HIS A 297 -15.01 -24.97 -6.63
N PHE A 298 -15.51 -24.03 -5.83
CA PHE A 298 -15.20 -23.95 -4.40
C PHE A 298 -16.40 -24.50 -3.61
N PRO A 299 -16.20 -25.40 -2.63
CA PRO A 299 -17.29 -25.90 -1.81
C PRO A 299 -17.71 -24.87 -0.75
N ASP A 300 -18.98 -24.48 -0.85
CA ASP A 300 -19.93 -24.07 0.18
C ASP A 300 -19.50 -23.83 1.65
N LYS A 301 -19.97 -22.67 2.13
CA LYS A 301 -20.41 -22.28 3.50
C LYS A 301 -19.41 -21.60 4.45
N CYS A 302 -19.55 -20.28 4.52
CA CYS A 302 -19.81 -19.56 5.78
C CYS A 302 -20.55 -18.24 5.45
N ILE A 303 -21.86 -18.19 5.72
CA ILE A 303 -22.66 -16.96 5.68
C ILE A 303 -22.44 -16.25 7.01
N MET A 304 -21.76 -15.11 6.99
CA MET A 304 -21.75 -14.17 8.11
C MET A 304 -22.81 -13.10 7.84
N ILE A 305 -23.89 -13.17 8.62
CA ILE A 305 -24.93 -12.14 8.68
C ILE A 305 -24.32 -10.93 9.40
N VAL A 306 -24.12 -9.82 8.68
CA VAL A 306 -23.83 -8.53 9.30
C VAL A 306 -25.16 -7.92 9.73
N LEU A 307 -25.46 -7.99 11.03
CA LEU A 307 -26.46 -7.15 11.66
C LEU A 307 -25.84 -5.76 11.85
N ILE A 308 -26.35 -4.78 11.12
CA ILE A 308 -26.04 -3.36 11.32
C ILE A 308 -26.92 -2.88 12.49
N PRO A 309 -26.35 -2.23 13.54
CA PRO A 309 -27.14 -1.56 14.58
C PRO A 309 -27.86 -0.31 14.06
#